data_AF-A0A6P1NX52-F1
#
_entry.id   AF-A0A6P1NX52-F1
#
_cell.length_a   1.000
_cell.length_b   1.000
_cell.length_c   1.000
_cell.angle_alpha   90.00
_cell.angle_beta   90.00
_cell.angle_gamma   90.00
#
_symmetry.space_group_name_H-M   'P 1'
#
loop_
_entity.id
_entity.type
_entity.pdbx_description
1 polymer ?
#
loop_
_entity_poly.entity_id
_entity_poly.type
_entity_poly.pdbx_seq_one_letter_code
_entity_poly.pdbx_strand_id
1 'polypeptide(L)'
;MTKKTGKSKSRNKDRRHLKAVPSAPKMPLQLVLNHRVVDSMALDFIQWHATEDPDPAGAFECLELVKLVLTSQHAINGSSSATAIDSESVEQAARAIAASLDPDEMDEAFDDIYFALHSYIHFLKGTGRWSGTDAAYEELHSALGNGIAAAVPQLPAIRVPDLSDEHQEAAFSAMPLIQRASALLEWIGTGREITGTGALRLKDIEPAAAAVGVQARGKRGASRAAPLFDLETAGRQPETLQEVGTMHDVPVLREIWSALVGAGLITLGSTKAIPGPEVAAWNSTNTSARVHIRRMLSVVLLAGVLTDADLVWDQEAAAGTLLAVLTYGTTDEPMPVAELARMATPDLEGALLQDADLEDTDLQDAALEEIYASFAARQAQQKLTLLAELGLVEAATDYRVPPVAIQCLDLALGFLNLADEPSDATEYPSNVIALHGPSHTGGPPKGR
;
A
#
# COMPACT_ATOMS: atom_id res chain seq x y z
N MET A 1 -73.42 -8.61 0.10
CA MET A 1 -72.88 -9.09 1.40
C MET A 1 -72.15 -7.93 2.07
N THR A 2 -72.62 -7.59 3.26
CA THR A 2 -72.15 -6.51 4.13
C THR A 2 -70.85 -6.89 4.85
N LYS A 3 -69.91 -5.94 4.97
CA LYS A 3 -68.86 -5.79 6.03
C LYS A 3 -67.76 -4.86 5.49
N LYS A 4 -67.05 -4.05 6.27
CA LYS A 4 -67.27 -3.39 7.56
C LYS A 4 -66.23 -2.28 7.59
N THR A 5 -66.60 -1.12 8.11
CA THR A 5 -65.75 0.05 8.32
C THR A 5 -64.65 -0.22 9.36
N GLY A 6 -63.41 0.10 9.01
CA GLY A 6 -62.24 0.09 9.89
C GLY A 6 -61.67 1.51 10.04
N LYS A 7 -61.90 2.08 11.21
CA LYS A 7 -61.59 3.45 11.65
C LYS A 7 -60.08 3.72 11.66
N SER A 8 -59.64 4.77 10.96
CA SER A 8 -58.37 5.46 11.16
C SER A 8 -58.36 6.08 12.57
N LYS A 9 -57.38 5.69 13.40
CA LYS A 9 -57.06 6.35 14.67
C LYS A 9 -55.97 7.37 14.39
N SER A 10 -56.36 8.64 14.37
CA SER A 10 -55.43 9.74 14.52
C SER A 10 -54.77 9.68 15.90
N ARG A 11 -53.46 9.93 15.94
CA ARG A 11 -52.75 10.23 17.19
C ARG A 11 -51.77 11.36 16.90
N ASN A 12 -52.34 12.54 16.73
CA ASN A 12 -51.62 13.79 16.85
C ASN A 12 -52.20 14.51 18.07
N LYS A 13 -51.52 14.38 19.21
CA LYS A 13 -51.67 15.19 20.43
C LYS A 13 -50.56 14.77 21.39
N ASP A 14 -49.46 15.50 21.38
CA ASP A 14 -49.15 16.44 22.46
C ASP A 14 -47.70 16.95 22.31
N ARG A 15 -47.60 18.06 21.58
CA ARG A 15 -46.61 19.09 21.90
C ARG A 15 -46.81 19.49 23.35
N ARG A 16 -45.66 19.69 24.02
CA ARG A 16 -45.45 20.35 25.33
C ARG A 16 -45.45 19.42 26.54
N HIS A 17 -44.31 18.78 26.77
CA HIS A 17 -43.62 18.89 28.06
C HIS A 17 -42.12 18.98 27.82
N LEU A 18 -41.64 20.16 27.40
CA LEU A 18 -40.29 20.60 27.75
C LEU A 18 -40.27 20.75 29.27
N LYS A 19 -40.09 19.63 29.97
CA LYS A 19 -39.54 19.64 31.32
C LYS A 19 -38.12 20.17 31.16
N ALA A 20 -37.81 21.20 31.94
CA ALA A 20 -36.55 21.91 31.92
C ALA A 20 -35.37 20.94 31.80
N VAL A 21 -34.74 20.94 30.61
CA VAL A 21 -33.40 20.40 30.42
C VAL A 21 -32.50 21.31 31.24
N PRO A 22 -31.73 20.81 32.23
CA PRO A 22 -30.67 21.60 32.84
C PRO A 22 -29.83 22.15 31.70
N SER A 23 -29.59 23.47 31.65
CA SER A 23 -28.77 24.07 30.61
C SER A 23 -27.52 23.22 30.40
N ALA A 24 -27.32 22.73 29.17
CA ALA A 24 -26.10 22.04 28.80
C ALA A 24 -24.92 22.86 29.35
N PRO A 25 -23.98 22.24 30.07
CA PRO A 25 -22.85 22.97 30.64
C PRO A 25 -22.23 23.82 29.53
N LYS A 26 -22.06 25.13 29.79
CA LYS A 26 -21.50 26.04 28.79
C LYS A 26 -20.13 25.50 28.42
N MET A 27 -19.93 25.13 27.15
CA MET A 27 -18.62 24.69 26.67
C MET A 27 -17.57 25.73 27.07
N PRO A 28 -16.44 25.30 27.65
CA PRO A 28 -15.34 26.19 27.98
C PRO A 28 -14.91 27.01 26.77
N LEU A 29 -14.61 28.30 26.97
CA LEU A 29 -14.30 29.23 25.89
C LEU A 29 -13.14 28.72 25.01
N GLN A 30 -12.12 28.12 25.62
CA GLN A 30 -10.98 27.54 24.91
C GLN A 30 -11.41 26.42 23.94
N LEU A 31 -12.30 25.52 24.37
CA LEU A 31 -12.80 24.45 23.51
C LEU A 31 -13.62 25.01 22.33
N VAL A 32 -14.46 26.02 22.58
CA VAL A 32 -15.21 26.70 21.51
C VAL A 32 -14.26 27.38 20.51
N LEU A 33 -13.16 27.95 20.99
CA LEU A 33 -12.14 28.54 20.12
C LEU A 33 -11.43 27.47 19.28
N ASN A 34 -11.06 26.33 19.89
CA ASN A 34 -10.43 25.22 19.17
C ASN A 34 -11.35 24.65 18.08
N HIS A 35 -12.64 24.42 18.37
CA HIS A 35 -13.61 23.99 17.36
C HIS A 35 -13.72 24.99 16.20
N ARG A 36 -13.73 26.29 16.50
CA ARG A 36 -13.73 27.34 15.46
C ARG A 36 -12.46 27.37 14.63
N VAL A 37 -11.31 27.04 15.22
CA VAL A 37 -10.05 26.90 14.48
C VAL A 37 -10.17 25.76 13.49
N VAL A 38 -10.65 24.58 13.91
CA VAL A 38 -10.92 23.45 13.01
C VAL A 38 -11.92 23.85 11.91
N ASP A 39 -13.05 24.46 12.27
CA ASP A 39 -14.07 24.93 11.31
C ASP A 39 -13.51 25.92 10.27
N SER A 40 -12.62 26.82 10.71
CA SER A 40 -12.02 27.82 9.81
C SER A 40 -11.09 27.21 8.76
N MET A 41 -10.59 25.99 9.01
CA MET A 41 -9.70 25.24 8.13
C MET A 41 -10.45 24.23 7.25
N ALA A 42 -11.75 24.00 7.48
CA ALA A 42 -12.49 22.90 6.88
C ALA A 42 -12.43 22.89 5.34
N LEU A 43 -12.59 24.05 4.70
CA LEU A 43 -12.55 24.13 3.24
C LEU A 43 -11.18 23.74 2.67
N ASP A 44 -10.10 24.20 3.32
CA ASP A 44 -8.73 23.91 2.90
C ASP A 44 -8.38 22.44 3.18
N PHE A 45 -8.88 21.88 4.28
CA PHE A 45 -8.73 20.46 4.62
C PHE A 45 -9.43 19.57 3.60
N ILE A 46 -10.69 19.89 3.23
CA ILE A 46 -11.43 19.13 2.21
C ILE A 46 -10.73 19.17 0.85
N GLN A 47 -10.20 20.33 0.45
CA GLN A 47 -9.46 20.46 -0.81
C GLN A 47 -8.14 19.70 -0.78
N TRP A 48 -7.46 19.69 0.35
CA TRP A 48 -6.24 18.94 0.56
C TRP A 48 -6.52 17.43 0.58
N HIS A 49 -7.50 16.97 1.34
CA HIS A 49 -7.92 15.56 1.41
C HIS A 49 -8.41 15.02 0.06
N ALA A 50 -9.04 15.87 -0.77
CA ALA A 50 -9.51 15.51 -2.11
C ALA A 50 -8.41 15.05 -3.09
N THR A 51 -7.13 15.26 -2.77
CA THR A 51 -6.02 14.70 -3.56
C THR A 51 -5.83 13.20 -3.30
N GLU A 52 -6.25 12.71 -2.14
CA GLU A 52 -6.13 11.31 -1.71
C GLU A 52 -7.49 10.60 -1.82
N ASP A 53 -8.56 11.22 -1.30
CA ASP A 53 -9.93 10.73 -1.42
C ASP A 53 -10.89 11.84 -1.89
N PRO A 54 -11.47 11.72 -3.10
CA PRO A 54 -12.34 12.74 -3.68
C PRO A 54 -13.70 12.90 -2.98
N ASP A 55 -14.09 12.05 -2.02
CA ASP A 55 -15.34 12.21 -1.27
C ASP A 55 -15.22 13.30 -0.18
N PRO A 56 -15.94 14.44 -0.29
CA PRO A 56 -15.93 15.45 0.75
C PRO A 56 -16.59 14.99 2.06
N ALA A 57 -17.43 13.93 2.05
CA ALA A 57 -18.09 13.45 3.26
C ALA A 57 -17.07 12.88 4.27
N GLY A 58 -16.11 12.07 3.82
CA GLY A 58 -15.06 11.51 4.67
C GLY A 58 -14.18 12.60 5.31
N ALA A 59 -13.85 13.65 4.55
CA ALA A 59 -13.11 14.80 5.09
C ALA A 59 -13.89 15.55 6.19
N PHE A 60 -15.22 15.64 6.10
CA PHE A 60 -16.03 16.24 7.16
C PHE A 60 -16.08 15.36 8.42
N GLU A 61 -16.21 14.05 8.23
CA GLU A 61 -16.20 13.07 9.32
C GLU A 61 -14.89 13.11 10.10
N CYS A 62 -13.75 13.17 9.41
CA CYS A 62 -12.44 13.37 10.02
C CYS A 62 -12.40 14.61 10.93
N LEU A 63 -12.93 15.75 10.45
CA LEU A 63 -12.92 16.99 11.24
C LEU A 63 -13.84 16.92 12.46
N GLU A 64 -14.95 16.18 12.40
CA GLU A 64 -15.83 15.95 13.55
C GLU A 64 -15.17 15.03 14.59
N LEU A 65 -14.48 13.97 14.15
CA LEU A 65 -13.68 13.10 15.03
C LEU A 65 -12.55 13.88 15.72
N VAL A 66 -11.85 14.76 14.99
CA VAL A 66 -10.85 15.66 15.58
C VAL A 66 -11.49 16.54 16.67
N LYS A 67 -12.66 17.14 16.41
CA LYS A 67 -13.37 17.96 17.43
C LYS A 67 -13.81 17.13 18.63
N LEU A 68 -14.18 15.87 18.43
CA LEU A 68 -14.54 14.94 19.50
C LEU A 68 -13.33 14.66 20.38
N VAL A 69 -12.17 14.37 19.80
CA VAL A 69 -10.90 14.19 20.53
C VAL A 69 -10.55 15.45 21.31
N LEU A 70 -10.58 16.64 20.69
CA LEU A 70 -10.29 17.91 21.37
C LEU A 70 -11.23 18.18 22.55
N THR A 71 -12.48 17.71 22.46
CA THR A 71 -13.47 17.80 23.53
C THR A 71 -13.13 16.85 24.67
N SER A 72 -12.79 15.61 24.35
CA SER A 72 -12.37 14.59 25.32
C SER A 72 -11.08 15.00 26.04
N GLN A 73 -10.05 15.43 25.30
CA GLN A 73 -8.81 15.98 25.86
C GLN A 73 -9.08 17.14 26.83
N HIS A 74 -9.95 18.08 26.43
CA HIS A 74 -10.30 19.21 27.30
C HIS A 74 -11.00 18.76 28.59
N ALA A 75 -11.86 17.74 28.51
CA ALA A 75 -12.54 17.19 29.66
C ALA A 75 -11.58 16.51 30.65
N ILE A 76 -10.55 15.82 30.15
CA ILE A 76 -9.56 15.08 30.95
C ILE A 76 -8.51 16.04 31.54
N ASN A 77 -7.92 16.89 30.70
CA ASN A 77 -6.72 17.67 31.02
C ASN A 77 -7.02 19.14 31.35
N GLY A 78 -8.27 19.57 31.21
CA GLY A 78 -8.70 20.96 31.45
C GLY A 78 -8.23 21.95 30.38
N SER A 79 -7.53 21.47 29.34
CA SER A 79 -7.09 22.24 28.19
C SER A 79 -6.97 21.34 26.96
N SER A 80 -7.06 21.95 25.77
CA SER A 80 -6.76 21.28 24.50
C SER A 80 -6.25 22.32 23.50
N SER A 81 -5.68 21.87 22.39
CA SER A 81 -5.19 22.73 21.32
C SER A 81 -5.52 22.11 19.96
N ALA A 82 -6.10 22.90 19.05
CA ALA A 82 -6.37 22.44 17.69
C ALA A 82 -5.12 22.36 16.81
N THR A 83 -3.99 22.97 17.21
CA THR A 83 -2.80 23.09 16.35
C THR A 83 -1.49 22.68 17.03
N ALA A 84 -1.54 22.21 18.28
CA ALA A 84 -0.40 21.70 19.03
C ALA A 84 -0.91 20.55 19.91
N ILE A 85 -1.28 19.47 19.25
CA ILE A 85 -1.86 18.28 19.87
C ILE A 85 -0.72 17.47 20.48
N ASP A 86 -0.91 16.93 21.69
CA ASP A 86 0.07 16.07 22.34
C ASP A 86 -0.34 14.59 22.31
N SER A 87 0.65 13.72 22.11
CA SER A 87 0.51 12.25 22.01
C SER A 87 -0.20 11.65 23.21
N GLU A 88 0.25 11.99 24.42
CA GLU A 88 -0.26 11.44 25.67
C GLU A 88 -1.74 11.79 25.89
N SER A 89 -2.15 13.03 25.62
CA SER A 89 -3.55 13.44 25.73
C SER A 89 -4.43 12.79 24.67
N VAL A 90 -3.91 12.53 23.46
CA VAL A 90 -4.66 11.81 22.41
C VAL A 90 -5.00 10.39 22.86
N GLU A 91 -4.03 9.65 23.37
CA GLU A 91 -4.23 8.27 23.81
C GLU A 91 -5.28 8.19 24.94
N GLN A 92 -5.19 9.11 25.91
CA GLN A 92 -6.17 9.21 27.00
C GLN A 92 -7.56 9.61 26.48
N ALA A 93 -7.63 10.53 25.52
CA ALA A 93 -8.89 10.98 24.94
C ALA A 93 -9.57 9.90 24.10
N ALA A 94 -8.81 9.17 23.28
CA ALA A 94 -9.31 8.04 22.48
C ALA A 94 -9.84 6.93 23.39
N ARG A 95 -9.10 6.55 24.45
CA ARG A 95 -9.58 5.59 25.45
C ARG A 95 -10.86 6.03 26.14
N ALA A 96 -10.99 7.31 26.46
CA ALA A 96 -12.19 7.84 27.09
C ALA A 96 -13.40 7.86 26.15
N ILE A 97 -13.17 8.10 24.85
CA ILE A 97 -14.21 8.01 23.82
C ILE A 97 -14.64 6.54 23.64
N ALA A 98 -13.69 5.63 23.43
CA ALA A 98 -13.95 4.20 23.27
C ALA A 98 -14.68 3.61 24.49
N ALA A 99 -14.29 3.98 25.72
CA ALA A 99 -14.97 3.54 26.94
C ALA A 99 -16.43 4.04 27.08
N SER A 100 -16.88 4.95 26.21
CA SER A 100 -18.26 5.42 26.14
C SER A 100 -19.10 4.74 25.05
N LEU A 101 -18.46 3.92 24.21
CA LEU A 101 -19.08 3.12 23.17
C LEU A 101 -19.37 1.71 23.66
N ASP A 102 -20.17 0.98 22.88
CA ASP A 102 -20.36 -0.44 23.10
C ASP A 102 -19.05 -1.20 22.78
N PRO A 103 -18.72 -2.30 23.50
CA PRO A 103 -17.44 -3.01 23.34
C PRO A 103 -17.12 -3.42 21.90
N ASP A 104 -18.15 -3.71 21.12
CA ASP A 104 -18.03 -4.19 19.74
C ASP A 104 -17.70 -3.05 18.76
N GLU A 105 -17.96 -1.78 19.13
CA GLU A 105 -17.63 -0.59 18.33
C GLU A 105 -16.30 0.06 18.78
N MET A 106 -15.66 -0.47 19.83
CA MET A 106 -14.48 0.16 20.44
C MET A 106 -13.27 0.17 19.52
N ASP A 107 -13.00 -0.96 18.86
CA ASP A 107 -11.79 -1.14 18.04
C ASP A 107 -11.89 -0.33 16.74
N GLU A 108 -13.04 -0.37 16.07
CA GLU A 108 -13.33 0.47 14.89
C GLU A 108 -13.21 1.97 15.22
N ALA A 109 -13.71 2.39 16.38
CA ALA A 109 -13.61 3.78 16.82
C ALA A 109 -12.16 4.22 17.09
N PHE A 110 -11.28 3.31 17.51
CA PHE A 110 -9.85 3.65 17.64
C PHE A 110 -9.25 3.92 16.26
N ASP A 111 -9.50 3.05 15.28
CA ASP A 111 -8.94 3.21 13.94
C ASP A 111 -9.43 4.51 13.28
N ASP A 112 -10.74 4.79 13.35
CA ASP A 112 -11.33 6.02 12.81
C ASP A 112 -10.76 7.28 13.46
N ILE A 113 -10.61 7.28 14.79
CA ILE A 113 -10.06 8.41 15.54
C ILE A 113 -8.59 8.64 15.16
N TYR A 114 -7.81 7.57 15.07
CA TYR A 114 -6.38 7.66 14.80
C TYR A 114 -6.12 8.07 13.35
N PHE A 115 -6.88 7.52 12.40
CA PHE A 115 -6.87 7.94 11.01
C PHE A 115 -7.23 9.42 10.85
N ALA A 116 -8.34 9.87 11.44
CA ALA A 116 -8.79 11.26 11.36
C ALA A 116 -7.76 12.23 11.95
N LEU A 117 -7.16 11.88 13.10
CA LEU A 117 -6.10 12.69 13.71
C LEU A 117 -4.83 12.70 12.87
N HIS A 118 -4.42 11.55 12.33
CA HIS A 118 -3.22 11.42 11.50
C HIS A 118 -3.32 12.29 10.24
N SER A 119 -4.43 12.16 9.52
CA SER A 119 -4.76 12.99 8.36
C SER A 119 -4.77 14.49 8.71
N TYR A 120 -5.37 14.85 9.85
CA TYR A 120 -5.43 16.24 10.31
C TYR A 120 -4.06 16.83 10.67
N ILE A 121 -3.19 16.10 11.38
CA ILE A 121 -1.86 16.62 11.74
C ILE A 121 -0.95 16.71 10.50
N HIS A 122 -1.10 15.80 9.54
CA HIS A 122 -0.35 15.85 8.29
C HIS A 122 -0.75 17.09 7.48
N PHE A 123 -2.06 17.38 7.38
CA PHE A 123 -2.55 18.65 6.83
C PHE A 123 -1.96 19.87 7.55
N LEU A 124 -1.94 19.87 8.90
CA LEU A 124 -1.39 20.99 9.66
C LEU A 124 0.11 21.20 9.39
N LYS A 125 0.90 20.11 9.28
CA LYS A 125 2.32 20.17 8.95
C LYS A 125 2.54 20.65 7.52
N GLY A 126 1.88 20.02 6.54
CA GLY A 126 2.00 20.35 5.12
C GLY A 126 1.53 21.76 4.77
N THR A 127 0.64 22.36 5.56
CA THR A 127 0.18 23.74 5.37
C THR A 127 0.86 24.76 6.29
N GLY A 128 1.85 24.35 7.09
CA GLY A 128 2.59 25.24 8.01
C GLY A 128 1.72 25.80 9.14
N ARG A 129 0.64 25.11 9.51
CA ARG A 129 -0.32 25.48 10.56
C ARG A 129 -0.08 24.76 11.88
N TRP A 130 0.83 23.77 11.89
CA TRP A 130 1.31 23.17 13.12
C TRP A 130 2.02 24.21 14.00
N SER A 131 1.62 24.29 15.26
CA SER A 131 2.14 25.24 16.25
C SER A 131 2.90 24.58 17.39
N GLY A 132 2.94 23.25 17.42
CA GLY A 132 3.80 22.49 18.32
C GLY A 132 5.26 22.47 17.87
N THR A 133 6.13 21.81 18.63
CA THR A 133 7.51 21.54 18.21
C THR A 133 7.58 20.41 17.19
N ASP A 134 8.62 20.36 16.36
CA ASP A 134 8.83 19.23 15.43
C ASP A 134 8.98 17.90 16.16
N ALA A 135 9.70 17.87 17.29
CA ALA A 135 9.81 16.65 18.10
C ALA A 135 8.45 16.13 18.60
N ALA A 136 7.54 17.04 18.96
CA ALA A 136 6.19 16.68 19.39
C ALA A 136 5.31 16.22 18.20
N TYR A 137 5.56 16.77 17.00
CA TYR A 137 4.92 16.27 15.78
C TYR A 137 5.37 14.84 15.48
N GLU A 138 6.67 14.56 15.49
CA GLU A 138 7.20 13.21 15.23
C GLU A 138 6.70 12.19 16.26
N GLU A 139 6.68 12.56 17.53
CA GLU A 139 6.16 11.70 18.60
C GLU A 139 4.67 11.39 18.39
N LEU A 140 3.85 12.40 18.10
CA LEU A 140 2.42 12.22 17.84
C LEU A 140 2.17 11.45 16.53
N HIS A 141 2.93 11.75 15.47
CA HIS A 141 2.84 11.07 14.19
C HIS A 141 3.18 9.59 14.31
N SER A 142 4.25 9.27 15.05
CA SER A 142 4.61 7.88 15.37
C SER A 142 3.55 7.19 16.24
N ALA A 143 3.01 7.87 17.25
CA ALA A 143 1.96 7.30 18.11
C ALA A 143 0.67 7.00 17.32
N LEU A 144 0.26 7.91 16.43
CA LEU A 144 -0.91 7.73 15.58
C LEU A 144 -0.69 6.64 14.53
N GLY A 145 0.49 6.60 13.90
CA GLY A 145 0.86 5.53 12.96
C GLY A 145 0.91 4.15 13.63
N ASN A 146 1.33 4.06 14.90
CA ASN A 146 1.32 2.82 15.66
C ASN A 146 -0.08 2.36 16.08
N GLY A 147 -1.05 3.27 16.22
CA GLY A 147 -2.44 2.93 16.51
C GLY A 147 -3.19 2.41 15.28
N ILE A 148 -2.96 3.03 14.12
CA ILE A 148 -3.42 2.51 12.81
C ILE A 148 -2.74 1.16 12.51
N ALA A 149 -1.49 0.99 12.94
CA ALA A 149 -0.73 -0.25 12.81
C ALA A 149 -0.88 -1.22 13.99
N ALA A 150 -1.77 -1.00 14.96
CA ALA A 150 -1.88 -1.84 16.16
C ALA A 150 -2.36 -3.27 15.86
N ALA A 151 -3.00 -3.48 14.70
CA ALA A 151 -3.33 -4.80 14.16
C ALA A 151 -2.17 -5.45 13.37
N VAL A 152 -1.08 -4.72 13.08
CA VAL A 152 0.08 -5.24 12.35
C VAL A 152 1.12 -5.73 13.35
N PRO A 153 1.44 -7.04 13.39
CA PRO A 153 2.50 -7.56 14.25
C PRO A 153 3.79 -6.78 14.03
N GLN A 154 4.43 -6.31 15.11
CA GLN A 154 5.73 -5.64 15.01
C GLN A 154 6.71 -6.55 14.27
N LEU A 155 7.07 -6.15 13.05
CA LEU A 155 7.95 -6.94 12.20
C LEU A 155 9.35 -6.99 12.84
N PRO A 156 10.04 -8.15 12.77
CA PRO A 156 11.36 -8.26 13.35
C PRO A 156 12.34 -7.31 12.64
N ALA A 157 13.25 -6.70 13.41
CA ALA A 157 14.26 -5.83 12.83
C ALA A 157 15.19 -6.61 11.89
N ILE A 158 15.34 -6.12 10.66
CA ILE A 158 16.21 -6.74 9.66
C ILE A 158 17.68 -6.57 10.07
N ARG A 159 18.40 -7.68 10.18
CA ARG A 159 19.85 -7.67 10.43
C ARG A 159 20.59 -7.86 9.13
N VAL A 160 21.05 -6.75 8.57
CA VAL A 160 21.79 -6.72 7.31
C VAL A 160 23.16 -7.42 7.46
N PRO A 161 23.44 -8.51 6.72
CA PRO A 161 24.75 -9.16 6.77
C PRO A 161 25.84 -8.28 6.16
N ASP A 162 27.00 -8.23 6.81
CA ASP A 162 28.20 -7.61 6.26
C ASP A 162 28.84 -8.56 5.22
N LEU A 163 28.78 -8.17 3.95
CA LEU A 163 29.30 -8.95 2.83
C LEU A 163 30.31 -8.10 2.06
N SER A 164 31.50 -8.64 1.77
CA SER A 164 32.45 -7.95 0.90
C SER A 164 31.91 -7.83 -0.52
N ASP A 165 32.39 -6.84 -1.28
CA ASP A 165 31.99 -6.61 -2.67
C ASP A 165 32.20 -7.86 -3.54
N GLU A 166 33.23 -8.67 -3.30
CA GLU A 166 33.44 -9.93 -4.04
C GLU A 166 32.37 -10.98 -3.75
N HIS A 167 31.96 -11.14 -2.50
CA HIS A 167 30.89 -12.06 -2.13
C HIS A 167 29.54 -11.60 -2.68
N GLN A 168 29.26 -10.30 -2.61
CA GLN A 168 28.04 -9.73 -3.17
C GLN A 168 28.01 -9.91 -4.69
N GLU A 169 29.13 -9.62 -5.38
CA GLU A 169 29.24 -9.78 -6.82
C GLU A 169 29.02 -11.23 -7.26
N ALA A 170 29.61 -12.19 -6.54
CA ALA A 170 29.41 -13.61 -6.80
C ALA A 170 27.94 -14.02 -6.60
N ALA A 171 27.33 -13.57 -5.51
CA ALA A 171 25.93 -13.86 -5.20
C ALA A 171 24.98 -13.24 -6.23
N PHE A 172 25.14 -11.95 -6.56
CA PHE A 172 24.36 -11.29 -7.61
C PHE A 172 24.56 -11.96 -8.98
N SER A 173 25.78 -12.33 -9.35
CA SER A 173 26.03 -13.01 -10.64
C SER A 173 25.33 -14.37 -10.74
N ALA A 174 25.15 -15.04 -9.61
CA ALA A 174 24.43 -16.31 -9.53
C ALA A 174 22.90 -16.14 -9.53
N MET A 175 22.38 -14.95 -9.25
CA MET A 175 20.92 -14.72 -9.19
C MET A 175 20.27 -14.75 -10.58
N PRO A 176 19.14 -15.47 -10.74
CA PRO A 176 18.35 -15.47 -11.96
C PRO A 176 17.94 -14.06 -12.42
N LEU A 177 17.60 -13.15 -11.49
CA LEU A 177 17.30 -11.76 -11.80
C LEU A 177 18.41 -11.09 -12.63
N ILE A 178 19.65 -11.18 -12.16
CA ILE A 178 20.79 -10.50 -12.81
C ILE A 178 21.13 -11.15 -14.15
N GLN A 179 20.99 -12.48 -14.25
CA GLN A 179 21.20 -13.20 -15.51
C GLN A 179 20.15 -12.81 -16.56
N ARG A 180 18.86 -12.80 -16.18
CA ARG A 180 17.74 -12.41 -17.05
C ARG A 180 17.83 -10.93 -17.44
N ALA A 181 18.15 -10.05 -16.50
CA ALA A 181 18.37 -8.63 -16.77
C ALA A 181 19.55 -8.41 -17.74
N SER A 182 20.65 -9.15 -17.58
CA SER A 182 21.79 -9.09 -18.49
C SER A 182 21.42 -9.53 -19.90
N ALA A 183 20.69 -10.64 -20.04
CA ALA A 183 20.21 -11.13 -21.33
C ALA A 183 19.24 -10.15 -21.99
N LEU A 184 18.37 -9.51 -21.22
CA LEU A 184 17.45 -8.49 -21.72
C LEU A 184 18.19 -7.23 -22.17
N LEU A 185 19.18 -6.76 -21.42
CA LEU A 185 20.05 -5.64 -21.80
C LEU A 185 20.85 -5.94 -23.07
N GLU A 186 21.40 -7.14 -23.20
CA GLU A 186 22.08 -7.59 -24.42
C GLU A 186 21.11 -7.61 -25.61
N TRP A 187 19.90 -8.13 -25.42
CA TRP A 187 18.86 -8.10 -26.44
C TRP A 187 18.47 -6.67 -26.84
N ILE A 188 18.39 -5.73 -25.90
CA ILE A 188 18.11 -4.32 -26.21
C ILE A 188 19.21 -3.74 -27.11
N GLY A 189 20.48 -4.08 -26.85
CA GLY A 189 21.62 -3.65 -27.65
C GLY A 189 21.68 -2.12 -27.76
N THR A 190 21.69 -1.58 -28.97
CA THR A 190 21.70 -0.11 -29.20
C THR A 190 20.32 0.54 -29.04
N GLY A 191 19.25 -0.25 -28.85
CA GLY A 191 17.90 0.20 -28.61
C GLY A 191 16.82 -0.56 -29.38
N ARG A 192 15.61 -0.59 -28.81
CA ARG A 192 14.44 -1.31 -29.34
C ARG A 192 13.25 -0.39 -29.51
N GLU A 193 12.42 -0.69 -30.51
CA GLU A 193 11.21 0.08 -30.77
C GLU A 193 10.16 -0.17 -29.68
N ILE A 194 9.55 0.91 -29.19
CA ILE A 194 8.42 0.87 -28.25
C ILE A 194 7.19 1.54 -28.86
N THR A 195 6.06 1.38 -28.19
CA THR A 195 4.82 2.13 -28.43
C THR A 195 4.89 3.49 -27.72
N GLY A 196 3.91 4.36 -27.98
CA GLY A 196 3.82 5.65 -27.29
C GLY A 196 3.57 5.53 -25.77
N THR A 197 3.20 4.36 -25.27
CA THR A 197 3.02 4.08 -23.83
C THR A 197 4.28 3.52 -23.18
N GLY A 198 5.40 3.41 -23.90
CA GLY A 198 6.63 2.81 -23.38
C GLY A 198 6.70 1.29 -23.48
N ALA A 199 5.62 0.62 -23.90
CA ALA A 199 5.58 -0.84 -24.03
C ALA A 199 6.28 -1.33 -25.31
N LEU A 200 6.79 -2.55 -25.31
CA LEU A 200 7.35 -3.18 -26.51
C LEU A 200 6.28 -3.37 -27.59
N ARG A 201 6.69 -3.31 -28.86
CA ARG A 201 5.81 -3.66 -29.98
C ARG A 201 5.53 -5.16 -29.96
N LEU A 202 4.34 -5.58 -30.41
CA LEU A 202 3.92 -6.99 -30.41
C LEU A 202 4.96 -7.98 -30.98
N LYS A 203 5.63 -7.59 -32.07
CA LYS A 203 6.67 -8.40 -32.73
C LYS A 203 7.91 -8.63 -31.86
N ASP A 204 8.16 -7.73 -30.90
CA ASP A 204 9.36 -7.70 -30.06
C ASP A 204 9.10 -8.37 -28.70
N ILE A 205 7.84 -8.69 -28.36
CA ILE A 205 7.48 -9.38 -27.11
C ILE A 205 8.10 -10.77 -27.03
N GLU A 206 8.04 -11.56 -28.11
CA GLU A 206 8.56 -12.93 -28.12
C GLU A 206 10.06 -13.02 -27.84
N PRO A 207 10.93 -12.29 -28.56
CA PRO A 207 12.37 -12.33 -28.25
C PRO A 207 12.71 -11.69 -26.89
N ALA A 208 11.96 -10.69 -26.42
CA ALA A 208 12.17 -10.10 -25.09
C ALA A 208 11.76 -11.06 -23.97
N ALA A 209 10.62 -11.75 -24.11
CA ALA A 209 10.15 -12.76 -23.18
C ALA A 209 11.16 -13.92 -23.11
N ALA A 210 11.68 -14.36 -24.25
CA ALA A 210 12.73 -15.38 -24.30
C ALA A 210 14.01 -14.94 -23.55
N ALA A 211 14.40 -13.66 -23.64
CA ALA A 211 15.55 -13.13 -22.91
C ALA A 211 15.38 -13.20 -21.38
N VAL A 212 14.15 -13.12 -20.87
CA VAL A 212 13.84 -13.31 -19.44
C VAL A 212 13.39 -14.74 -19.09
N GLY A 213 13.52 -15.69 -20.03
CA GLY A 213 13.23 -17.11 -19.82
C GLY A 213 11.75 -17.51 -19.89
N VAL A 214 10.89 -16.67 -20.47
CA VAL A 214 9.44 -16.92 -20.59
C VAL A 214 9.03 -17.15 -22.05
N GLN A 215 8.15 -18.13 -22.29
CA GLN A 215 7.58 -18.41 -23.61
C GLN A 215 6.28 -17.64 -23.83
N ALA A 216 6.39 -16.38 -24.28
CA ALA A 216 5.24 -15.55 -24.62
C ALA A 216 5.37 -14.97 -26.03
N ARG A 217 4.24 -14.69 -26.69
CA ARG A 217 4.20 -14.07 -28.03
C ARG A 217 3.13 -13.00 -28.12
N GLY A 218 3.49 -11.85 -28.66
CA GLY A 218 2.56 -10.76 -28.90
C GLY A 218 1.54 -11.11 -29.99
N LYS A 219 0.25 -11.03 -29.66
CA LYS A 219 -0.87 -11.21 -30.60
C LYS A 219 -1.91 -10.12 -30.41
N ARG A 220 -2.29 -9.49 -31.52
CA ARG A 220 -3.34 -8.46 -31.52
C ARG A 220 -4.67 -9.07 -31.07
N GLY A 221 -5.30 -8.45 -30.08
CA GLY A 221 -6.61 -8.88 -29.58
C GLY A 221 -6.56 -10.15 -28.73
N ALA A 222 -5.36 -10.59 -28.29
CA ALA A 222 -5.29 -11.52 -27.17
C ALA A 222 -5.95 -10.85 -25.97
N SER A 223 -6.92 -11.55 -25.36
CA SER A 223 -7.53 -11.08 -24.12
C SER A 223 -6.45 -11.07 -23.06
N ARG A 224 -6.38 -10.00 -22.26
CA ARG A 224 -5.78 -10.09 -20.92
C ARG A 224 -6.50 -11.27 -20.28
N ALA A 225 -5.78 -12.32 -19.89
CA ALA A 225 -6.38 -13.34 -19.05
C ALA A 225 -6.85 -12.56 -17.82
N ALA A 226 -8.16 -12.33 -17.72
CA ALA A 226 -8.71 -11.71 -16.52
C ALA A 226 -8.32 -12.63 -15.35
N PRO A 227 -7.93 -12.09 -14.18
CA PRO A 227 -7.89 -12.89 -12.97
C PRO A 227 -9.35 -13.13 -12.54
N LEU A 228 -10.09 -13.89 -13.33
CA LEU A 228 -11.41 -14.39 -12.98
C LEU A 228 -11.20 -15.81 -12.49
N PHE A 229 -11.01 -15.91 -11.18
CA PHE A 229 -11.26 -17.06 -10.32
C PHE A 229 -11.53 -18.37 -11.07
N ASP A 230 -10.46 -19.02 -11.52
CA ASP A 230 -10.49 -20.44 -11.78
C ASP A 230 -9.73 -21.14 -10.66
N LEU A 231 -10.48 -21.59 -9.65
CA LEU A 231 -9.98 -22.31 -8.47
C LEU A 231 -9.30 -23.64 -8.84
N GLU A 232 -9.36 -24.09 -10.10
CA GLU A 232 -8.87 -25.41 -10.52
C GLU A 232 -7.51 -25.39 -11.23
N THR A 233 -6.95 -24.22 -11.60
CA THR A 233 -5.74 -24.15 -12.45
C THR A 233 -4.49 -23.53 -11.81
N ALA A 234 -4.53 -23.17 -10.53
CA ALA A 234 -3.38 -22.72 -9.75
C ALA A 234 -2.34 -23.84 -9.57
N GLY A 235 -1.44 -24.01 -10.54
CA GLY A 235 -0.33 -24.97 -10.42
C GLY A 235 0.23 -25.51 -11.73
N ARG A 236 -0.35 -25.19 -12.89
CA ARG A 236 0.24 -25.59 -14.19
C ARG A 236 0.83 -24.37 -14.90
N GLN A 237 2.15 -24.34 -15.02
CA GLN A 237 2.77 -23.61 -16.12
C GLN A 237 2.22 -24.20 -17.42
N PRO A 238 1.54 -23.43 -18.28
CA PRO A 238 1.21 -23.93 -19.59
C PRO A 238 2.52 -24.18 -20.34
N GLU A 239 2.82 -25.44 -20.67
CA GLU A 239 3.90 -25.80 -21.62
C GLU A 239 3.68 -25.21 -23.02
N THR A 240 2.56 -24.52 -23.23
CA THR A 240 2.14 -23.87 -24.46
C THR A 240 2.53 -22.39 -24.47
N LEU A 241 3.08 -21.95 -25.60
CA LEU A 241 3.34 -20.54 -25.93
C LEU A 241 2.16 -19.62 -25.54
N GLN A 242 2.37 -18.72 -24.58
CA GLN A 242 1.35 -17.79 -24.11
C GLN A 242 1.16 -16.64 -25.11
N GLU A 243 -0.05 -16.46 -25.64
CA GLU A 243 -0.37 -15.32 -26.50
C GLU A 243 -0.80 -14.11 -25.66
N VAL A 244 -0.13 -12.97 -25.82
CA VAL A 244 -0.34 -11.76 -25.00
C VAL A 244 -0.63 -10.51 -25.83
N GLY A 245 -1.44 -9.59 -25.28
CA GLY A 245 -1.84 -8.35 -25.95
C GLY A 245 -0.84 -7.21 -25.75
N THR A 246 -0.09 -7.26 -24.65
CA THR A 246 0.99 -6.33 -24.30
C THR A 246 2.11 -7.03 -23.54
N MET A 247 3.31 -6.46 -23.51
CA MET A 247 4.41 -7.03 -22.71
C MET A 247 4.09 -7.07 -21.22
N HIS A 248 3.20 -6.18 -20.75
CA HIS A 248 2.77 -6.13 -19.35
C HIS A 248 1.91 -7.34 -18.94
N ASP A 249 1.41 -8.13 -19.90
CA ASP A 249 0.71 -9.39 -19.61
C ASP A 249 1.70 -10.54 -19.32
N VAL A 250 3.02 -10.27 -19.38
CA VAL A 250 4.09 -11.22 -19.04
C VAL A 250 4.75 -10.73 -17.75
N PRO A 251 4.32 -11.20 -16.55
CA PRO A 251 4.71 -10.59 -15.27
C PRO A 251 6.23 -10.48 -15.07
N VAL A 252 6.98 -11.54 -15.34
CA VAL A 252 8.46 -11.55 -15.23
C VAL A 252 9.10 -10.47 -16.13
N LEU A 253 8.63 -10.35 -17.37
CA LEU A 253 9.15 -9.35 -18.30
C LEU A 253 8.76 -7.94 -17.86
N ARG A 254 7.52 -7.76 -17.40
CA ARG A 254 7.00 -6.50 -16.87
C ARG A 254 7.88 -6.01 -15.71
N GLU A 255 8.10 -6.83 -14.69
CA GLU A 255 8.85 -6.42 -13.52
C GLU A 255 10.32 -6.15 -13.83
N ILE A 256 11.00 -7.01 -14.60
CA ILE A 256 12.39 -6.76 -14.98
C ILE A 256 12.49 -5.49 -15.84
N TRP A 257 11.56 -5.28 -16.78
CA TRP A 257 11.56 -4.06 -17.61
C TRP A 257 11.38 -2.80 -16.77
N SER A 258 10.37 -2.77 -15.89
CA SER A 258 10.13 -1.65 -14.98
C SER A 258 11.34 -1.40 -14.07
N ALA A 259 11.95 -2.45 -13.54
CA ALA A 259 13.14 -2.35 -12.70
C ALA A 259 14.36 -1.82 -13.47
N LEU A 260 14.57 -2.22 -14.73
CA LEU A 260 15.63 -1.67 -15.58
C LEU A 260 15.42 -0.17 -15.86
N VAL A 261 14.17 0.27 -16.05
CA VAL A 261 13.84 1.70 -16.21
C VAL A 261 14.13 2.45 -14.91
N GLY A 262 13.59 1.96 -13.78
CA GLY A 262 13.76 2.62 -12.49
C GLY A 262 15.22 2.63 -11.99
N ALA A 263 16.01 1.61 -12.32
CA ALA A 263 17.45 1.60 -12.02
C ALA A 263 18.29 2.43 -13.01
N GLY A 264 17.69 3.10 -14.00
CA GLY A 264 18.42 3.90 -14.99
C GLY A 264 19.29 3.09 -15.96
N LEU A 265 19.07 1.77 -16.04
CA LEU A 265 19.77 0.86 -16.96
C LEU A 265 19.22 0.97 -18.38
N ILE A 266 17.95 1.35 -18.52
CA ILE A 266 17.33 1.73 -19.79
C ILE A 266 16.60 3.05 -19.67
N THR A 267 16.54 3.80 -20.77
CA THR A 267 15.78 5.05 -20.88
C THR A 267 14.73 4.90 -21.97
N LEU A 268 13.48 5.24 -21.65
CA LEU A 268 12.37 5.23 -22.60
C LEU A 268 12.26 6.59 -23.28
N GLY A 269 12.53 6.65 -24.58
CA GLY A 269 12.19 7.78 -25.43
C GLY A 269 10.76 7.69 -25.96
N SER A 270 10.37 8.60 -26.87
CA SER A 270 9.02 8.59 -27.45
C SER A 270 8.71 7.37 -28.33
N THR A 271 9.74 6.73 -28.88
CA THR A 271 9.59 5.60 -29.83
C THR A 271 10.64 4.51 -29.65
N LYS A 272 11.62 4.69 -28.77
CA LYS A 272 12.70 3.73 -28.54
C LYS A 272 13.06 3.62 -27.06
N ALA A 273 13.28 2.40 -26.59
CA ALA A 273 14.04 2.14 -25.38
C ALA A 273 15.52 2.02 -25.75
N ILE A 274 16.39 2.76 -25.08
CA ILE A 274 17.84 2.75 -25.30
C ILE A 274 18.57 2.44 -23.99
N PRO A 275 19.84 2.01 -24.03
CA PRO A 275 20.65 1.91 -22.83
C PRO A 275 20.70 3.24 -22.07
N GLY A 276 20.47 3.19 -20.76
CA GLY A 276 20.47 4.35 -19.87
C GLY A 276 21.87 4.72 -19.36
N PRO A 277 21.99 5.81 -18.59
CA PRO A 277 23.28 6.29 -18.09
C PRO A 277 24.02 5.26 -17.21
N GLU A 278 23.27 4.42 -16.48
CA GLU A 278 23.85 3.46 -15.54
C GLU A 278 24.31 2.16 -16.20
N VAL A 279 24.04 1.96 -17.49
CA VAL A 279 24.41 0.72 -18.21
C VAL A 279 25.93 0.50 -18.22
N ALA A 280 26.73 1.58 -18.15
CA ALA A 280 28.17 1.49 -18.10
C ALA A 280 28.66 0.85 -16.79
N ALA A 281 27.94 1.04 -15.68
CA ALA A 281 28.23 0.41 -14.40
C ALA A 281 27.96 -1.10 -14.43
N TRP A 282 26.95 -1.56 -15.19
CA TRP A 282 26.52 -2.97 -15.25
C TRP A 282 27.64 -3.95 -15.64
N ASN A 283 28.45 -3.55 -16.62
CA ASN A 283 29.58 -4.33 -17.14
C ASN A 283 30.94 -3.66 -16.83
N SER A 284 30.98 -2.78 -15.82
CA SER A 284 32.21 -2.08 -15.43
C SER A 284 33.28 -3.06 -14.95
N THR A 285 34.56 -2.75 -15.15
CA THR A 285 35.66 -3.52 -14.53
C THR A 285 35.75 -3.28 -13.02
N ASN A 286 35.16 -2.18 -12.52
CA ASN A 286 35.07 -1.88 -11.10
C ASN A 286 33.96 -2.74 -10.44
N THR A 287 34.36 -3.68 -9.57
CA THR A 287 33.43 -4.56 -8.84
C THR A 287 32.42 -3.77 -8.00
N SER A 288 32.85 -2.72 -7.31
CA SER A 288 31.96 -1.92 -6.47
C SER A 288 30.85 -1.24 -7.30
N ALA A 289 31.19 -0.76 -8.50
CA ALA A 289 30.20 -0.19 -9.42
C ALA A 289 29.19 -1.24 -9.91
N ARG A 290 29.65 -2.47 -10.22
CA ARG A 290 28.76 -3.57 -10.62
C ARG A 290 27.84 -3.98 -9.49
N VAL A 291 28.37 -4.15 -8.28
CA VAL A 291 27.60 -4.49 -7.08
C VAL A 291 26.54 -3.43 -6.81
N HIS A 292 26.92 -2.15 -6.86
CA HIS A 292 26.01 -1.04 -6.62
C HIS A 292 24.81 -1.07 -7.58
N ILE A 293 25.05 -1.14 -8.90
CA ILE A 293 23.95 -1.08 -9.87
C ILE A 293 23.06 -2.35 -9.86
N ARG A 294 23.64 -3.52 -9.55
CA ARG A 294 22.87 -4.76 -9.39
C ARG A 294 22.00 -4.72 -8.14
N ARG A 295 22.52 -4.17 -7.04
CA ARG A 295 21.74 -3.89 -5.83
C ARG A 295 20.60 -2.92 -6.13
N MET A 296 20.87 -1.82 -6.83
CA MET A 296 19.84 -0.85 -7.21
C MET A 296 18.73 -1.48 -8.06
N LEU A 297 19.07 -2.33 -9.04
CA LEU A 297 18.07 -3.07 -9.79
C LEU A 297 17.18 -3.93 -8.88
N SER A 298 17.79 -4.69 -7.96
CA SER A 298 17.06 -5.53 -7.00
C SER A 298 16.18 -4.71 -6.05
N VAL A 299 16.66 -3.57 -5.56
CA VAL A 299 15.91 -2.65 -4.70
C VAL A 299 14.69 -2.10 -5.43
N VAL A 300 14.87 -1.59 -6.65
CA VAL A 300 13.78 -1.04 -7.46
C VAL A 300 12.72 -2.12 -7.76
N LEU A 301 13.15 -3.35 -8.06
CA LEU A 301 12.23 -4.45 -8.28
C LEU A 301 11.44 -4.79 -7.01
N LEU A 302 12.13 -4.91 -5.86
CA LEU A 302 11.47 -5.20 -4.58
C LEU A 302 10.48 -4.11 -4.20
N ALA A 303 10.88 -2.84 -4.31
CA ALA A 303 9.99 -1.71 -4.05
C ALA A 303 8.76 -1.76 -4.98
N GLY A 304 8.96 -1.96 -6.29
CA GLY A 304 7.86 -2.08 -7.25
C GLY A 304 6.91 -3.23 -6.94
N VAL A 305 7.42 -4.40 -6.52
CA VAL A 305 6.58 -5.54 -6.12
C VAL A 305 5.82 -5.26 -4.82
N LEU A 306 6.42 -4.55 -3.87
CA LEU A 306 5.79 -4.17 -2.60
C LEU A 306 4.69 -3.12 -2.82
N THR A 307 4.85 -2.20 -3.78
CA THR A 307 3.91 -1.11 -4.05
C THR A 307 2.99 -1.33 -5.25
N ASP A 308 3.03 -2.50 -5.91
CA ASP A 308 2.24 -2.74 -7.13
C ASP A 308 0.74 -2.55 -6.88
N ALA A 309 0.19 -1.47 -7.46
CA ALA A 309 -1.17 -0.96 -7.27
C ALA A 309 -2.20 -1.52 -8.29
N ASP A 310 -1.85 -2.56 -9.04
CA ASP A 310 -2.70 -3.10 -10.12
C ASP A 310 -3.99 -3.83 -9.62
N LEU A 311 -4.29 -3.85 -8.32
CA LEU A 311 -5.43 -4.57 -7.73
C LEU A 311 -6.41 -3.66 -6.99
N VAL A 312 -7.71 -3.90 -7.18
CA VAL A 312 -8.81 -3.02 -6.72
C VAL A 312 -9.24 -3.31 -5.27
N TRP A 313 -8.78 -4.41 -4.67
CA TRP A 313 -9.21 -4.85 -3.34
C TRP A 313 -8.02 -4.99 -2.40
N ASP A 314 -8.08 -4.26 -1.28
CA ASP A 314 -7.23 -4.36 -0.08
C ASP A 314 -5.72 -4.56 -0.36
N GLN A 315 -5.12 -3.54 -0.98
CA GLN A 315 -3.69 -3.53 -1.34
C GLN A 315 -2.79 -3.57 -0.10
N GLU A 316 -3.23 -2.92 0.97
CA GLU A 316 -2.48 -2.77 2.21
C GLU A 316 -2.33 -4.13 2.90
N ALA A 317 -3.39 -4.94 3.00
CA ALA A 317 -3.28 -6.27 3.58
C ALA A 317 -2.37 -7.21 2.76
N ALA A 318 -2.43 -7.15 1.43
CA ALA A 318 -1.57 -7.96 0.56
C ALA A 318 -0.09 -7.54 0.66
N ALA A 319 0.17 -6.23 0.67
CA ALA A 319 1.52 -5.69 0.85
C ALA A 319 2.07 -5.99 2.25
N GLY A 320 1.24 -5.82 3.29
CA GLY A 320 1.57 -6.16 4.68
C GLY A 320 1.89 -7.64 4.86
N THR A 321 1.09 -8.54 4.27
CA THR A 321 1.34 -9.98 4.30
C THR A 321 2.66 -10.34 3.61
N LEU A 322 2.90 -9.79 2.41
CA LEU A 322 4.15 -10.01 1.68
C LEU A 322 5.35 -9.51 2.47
N LEU A 323 5.25 -8.30 3.02
CA LEU A 323 6.28 -7.68 3.83
C LEU A 323 6.59 -8.49 5.08
N ALA A 324 5.56 -9.00 5.76
CA ALA A 324 5.72 -9.88 6.90
C ALA A 324 6.52 -11.14 6.52
N VAL A 325 6.11 -11.84 5.46
CA VAL A 325 6.80 -13.06 5.00
C VAL A 325 8.27 -12.78 4.67
N LEU A 326 8.56 -11.71 3.93
CA LEU A 326 9.92 -11.34 3.57
C LEU A 326 10.76 -10.99 4.80
N THR A 327 10.19 -10.25 5.75
CA THR A 327 10.90 -9.80 6.95
C THR A 327 11.21 -10.97 7.88
N TYR A 328 10.23 -11.85 8.14
CA TYR A 328 10.47 -13.12 8.86
C TYR A 328 11.47 -14.02 8.13
N GLY A 329 11.47 -14.00 6.80
CA GLY A 329 12.45 -14.71 5.96
C GLY A 329 13.89 -14.22 6.11
N THR A 330 14.13 -13.08 6.76
CA THR A 330 15.48 -12.60 7.14
C THR A 330 15.96 -13.15 8.49
N THR A 331 15.10 -13.86 9.22
CA THR A 331 15.35 -14.34 10.59
C THR A 331 15.59 -15.85 10.66
N ASP A 332 15.87 -16.35 11.87
CA ASP A 332 15.98 -17.79 12.14
C ASP A 332 14.60 -18.50 12.19
N GLU A 333 13.50 -17.73 12.23
CA GLU A 333 12.12 -18.20 12.30
C GLU A 333 11.33 -17.76 11.03
N PRO A 334 11.70 -18.24 9.84
CA PRO A 334 10.98 -17.91 8.61
C PRO A 334 9.57 -18.51 8.59
N MET A 335 8.67 -17.90 7.83
CA MET A 335 7.35 -18.45 7.59
C MET A 335 7.43 -19.71 6.72
N PRO A 336 6.84 -20.85 7.15
CA PRO A 336 6.69 -22.04 6.33
C PRO A 336 5.84 -21.77 5.08
N VAL A 337 6.25 -22.30 3.93
CA VAL A 337 5.50 -22.18 2.67
C VAL A 337 4.09 -22.76 2.79
N ALA A 338 3.96 -23.87 3.54
CA ALA A 338 2.69 -24.53 3.81
C ALA A 338 1.73 -23.68 4.66
N GLU A 339 2.26 -22.82 5.52
CA GLU A 339 1.45 -21.94 6.37
C GLU A 339 0.80 -20.83 5.53
N LEU A 340 1.58 -20.14 4.69
CA LEU A 340 1.02 -19.14 3.79
C LEU A 340 0.03 -19.76 2.79
N ALA A 341 0.31 -20.98 2.30
CA ALA A 341 -0.61 -21.69 1.41
C ALA A 341 -1.93 -22.06 2.11
N ARG A 342 -1.88 -22.38 3.42
CA ARG A 342 -3.08 -22.57 4.24
C ARG A 342 -3.85 -21.26 4.39
N MET A 343 -3.17 -20.15 4.70
CA MET A 343 -3.80 -18.82 4.78
C MET A 343 -4.42 -18.41 3.44
N ALA A 344 -3.82 -18.77 2.31
CA ALA A 344 -4.36 -18.49 0.98
C ALA A 344 -5.61 -19.31 0.62
N THR A 345 -6.10 -20.18 1.51
CA THR A 345 -7.30 -21.00 1.32
C THR A 345 -8.33 -20.60 2.39
N PRO A 346 -9.47 -19.99 2.01
CA PRO A 346 -10.43 -19.51 3.00
C PRO A 346 -11.05 -20.68 3.77
N ASP A 347 -10.92 -20.65 5.09
CA ASP A 347 -11.57 -21.60 5.99
C ASP A 347 -12.89 -20.99 6.50
N LEU A 348 -13.86 -20.86 5.58
CA LEU A 348 -15.18 -20.30 5.89
C LEU A 348 -15.92 -21.10 6.96
N GLU A 349 -15.71 -22.41 7.03
CA GLU A 349 -16.33 -23.26 8.05
C GLU A 349 -15.70 -23.01 9.42
N GLY A 350 -14.38 -22.88 9.49
CA GLY A 350 -13.67 -22.48 10.71
C GLY A 350 -14.03 -21.08 11.19
N ALA A 351 -14.10 -20.10 10.30
CA ALA A 351 -14.49 -18.71 10.63
C ALA A 351 -15.92 -18.64 11.18
N LEU A 352 -16.88 -19.31 10.55
CA LEU A 352 -18.27 -19.34 11.00
C LEU A 352 -18.51 -20.16 12.29
N LEU A 353 -17.59 -21.07 12.64
CA LEU A 353 -17.69 -21.92 13.84
C LEU A 353 -16.98 -21.33 15.06
N GLN A 354 -15.94 -20.50 14.89
CA GLN A 354 -15.24 -19.87 16.00
C GLN A 354 -16.13 -18.90 16.78
N ASP A 355 -17.08 -18.27 16.09
CA ASP A 355 -17.93 -17.20 16.64
C ASP A 355 -19.44 -17.52 16.59
N ALA A 356 -19.80 -18.77 16.90
CA ALA A 356 -21.20 -19.24 16.87
C ALA A 356 -22.15 -18.51 17.86
N ASP A 357 -21.64 -17.60 18.70
CA ASP A 357 -22.40 -16.78 19.64
C ASP A 357 -22.69 -15.35 19.13
N LEU A 358 -22.24 -14.97 17.91
CA LEU A 358 -22.45 -13.65 17.31
C LEU A 358 -23.79 -13.47 16.59
N GLU A 359 -24.21 -12.23 16.36
CA GLU A 359 -25.44 -11.93 15.60
C GLU A 359 -25.22 -12.21 14.09
N ASP A 360 -26.32 -12.32 13.32
CA ASP A 360 -26.29 -12.66 11.88
C ASP A 360 -25.48 -11.68 11.02
N THR A 361 -25.20 -10.46 11.52
CA THR A 361 -24.35 -9.45 10.88
C THR A 361 -22.87 -9.73 11.11
N ASP A 362 -22.46 -10.00 12.34
CA ASP A 362 -21.04 -10.14 12.69
C ASP A 362 -20.46 -11.47 12.16
N LEU A 363 -21.31 -12.49 12.00
CA LEU A 363 -20.97 -13.72 11.26
C LEU A 363 -20.68 -13.45 9.77
N GLN A 364 -21.29 -12.42 9.16
CA GLN A 364 -20.98 -12.04 7.77
C GLN A 364 -19.66 -11.28 7.69
N ASP A 365 -19.35 -10.45 8.69
CA ASP A 365 -18.12 -9.66 8.74
C ASP A 365 -16.89 -10.55 8.98
N ALA A 366 -16.95 -11.48 9.95
CA ALA A 366 -15.87 -12.46 10.17
C ALA A 366 -15.60 -13.35 8.94
N ALA A 367 -16.66 -13.77 8.24
CA ALA A 367 -16.50 -14.52 6.99
C ALA A 367 -15.89 -13.68 5.87
N LEU A 368 -16.19 -12.38 5.84
CA LEU A 368 -15.66 -11.44 4.87
C LEU A 368 -14.17 -11.12 5.14
N GLU A 369 -13.78 -10.93 6.41
CA GLU A 369 -12.38 -10.78 6.84
C GLU A 369 -11.54 -12.00 6.45
N GLU A 370 -12.02 -13.21 6.70
CA GLU A 370 -11.33 -14.45 6.30
C GLU A 370 -11.13 -14.53 4.78
N ILE A 371 -12.10 -14.04 3.99
CA ILE A 371 -11.98 -13.94 2.53
C ILE A 371 -10.90 -12.92 2.14
N TYR A 372 -10.86 -11.76 2.79
CA TYR A 372 -9.85 -10.73 2.53
C TYR A 372 -8.44 -11.19 2.90
N ALA A 373 -8.25 -11.77 4.09
CA ALA A 373 -7.00 -12.35 4.53
C ALA A 373 -6.52 -13.45 3.58
N SER A 374 -7.43 -14.31 3.13
CA SER A 374 -7.13 -15.36 2.15
C SER A 374 -6.73 -14.81 0.79
N PHE A 375 -7.39 -13.73 0.35
CA PHE A 375 -7.03 -13.05 -0.88
C PHE A 375 -5.64 -12.41 -0.76
N ALA A 376 -5.37 -11.68 0.33
CA ALA A 376 -4.08 -11.06 0.62
C ALA A 376 -2.94 -12.11 0.63
N ALA A 377 -3.13 -13.23 1.33
CA ALA A 377 -2.17 -14.34 1.37
C ALA A 377 -1.91 -14.94 -0.02
N ARG A 378 -2.95 -15.11 -0.85
CA ARG A 378 -2.81 -15.61 -2.22
C ARG A 378 -2.04 -14.64 -3.11
N GLN A 379 -2.29 -13.33 -2.98
CA GLN A 379 -1.54 -12.30 -3.70
C GLN A 379 -0.07 -12.28 -3.28
N ALA A 380 0.19 -12.32 -1.96
CA ALA A 380 1.54 -12.44 -1.43
C ALA A 380 2.25 -13.69 -1.98
N GLN A 381 1.57 -14.84 -2.04
CA GLN A 381 2.12 -16.09 -2.60
C GLN A 381 2.49 -15.97 -4.09
N GLN A 382 1.67 -15.28 -4.90
CA GLN A 382 1.99 -15.02 -6.31
C GLN A 382 3.25 -14.14 -6.45
N LYS A 383 3.33 -13.05 -5.67
CA LYS A 383 4.50 -12.17 -5.64
C LYS A 383 5.75 -12.90 -5.14
N LEU A 384 5.65 -13.73 -4.10
CA LEU A 384 6.74 -14.55 -3.58
C LEU A 384 7.21 -15.60 -4.59
N THR A 385 6.29 -16.19 -5.36
CA THR A 385 6.64 -17.12 -6.44
C THR A 385 7.51 -16.42 -7.49
N LEU A 386 7.12 -15.20 -7.90
CA LEU A 386 7.92 -14.39 -8.81
C LEU A 386 9.30 -14.06 -8.20
N LEU A 387 9.35 -13.61 -6.94
CA LEU A 387 10.61 -13.30 -6.27
C LEU A 387 11.51 -14.54 -6.14
N ALA A 388 10.92 -15.72 -5.95
CA ALA A 388 11.64 -16.99 -5.89
C ALA A 388 12.21 -17.40 -7.26
N GLU A 389 11.44 -17.25 -8.34
CA GLU A 389 11.93 -17.47 -9.70
C GLU A 389 13.09 -16.54 -10.08
N LEU A 390 13.13 -15.35 -9.47
CA LEU A 390 14.18 -14.34 -9.65
C LEU A 390 15.36 -14.53 -8.69
N GLY A 391 15.26 -15.45 -7.73
CA GLY A 391 16.27 -15.76 -6.71
C GLY A 391 16.43 -14.68 -5.64
N LEU A 392 15.42 -13.83 -5.43
CA LEU A 392 15.36 -12.88 -4.32
C LEU A 392 14.79 -13.51 -3.04
N VAL A 393 14.12 -14.66 -3.18
CA VAL A 393 13.55 -15.46 -2.08
C VAL A 393 13.81 -16.94 -2.39
N GLU A 394 14.09 -17.75 -1.38
CA GLU A 394 14.06 -19.20 -1.44
C GLU A 394 12.71 -19.66 -0.87
N ALA A 395 12.00 -20.54 -1.59
CA ALA A 395 10.65 -20.98 -1.22
C ALA A 395 10.53 -22.52 -1.26
N ALA A 396 11.50 -23.22 -0.64
CA ALA A 396 11.52 -24.68 -0.63
C ALA A 396 10.57 -25.26 0.43
N THR A 397 10.93 -25.09 1.70
CA THR A 397 10.09 -25.45 2.87
C THR A 397 9.59 -24.21 3.59
N ASP A 398 10.47 -23.22 3.69
CA ASP A 398 10.25 -21.95 4.35
C ASP A 398 10.65 -20.83 3.39
N TYR A 399 10.01 -19.67 3.51
CA TYR A 399 10.42 -18.48 2.78
C TYR A 399 11.67 -17.88 3.42
N ARG A 400 12.80 -17.92 2.73
CA ARG A 400 14.08 -17.35 3.21
C ARG A 400 14.61 -16.31 2.23
N VAL A 401 15.11 -15.19 2.74
CA VAL A 401 15.73 -14.15 1.90
C VAL A 401 17.25 -14.39 1.86
N PRO A 402 17.87 -14.60 0.69
CA PRO A 402 19.31 -14.79 0.59
C PRO A 402 20.09 -13.59 1.18
N PRO A 403 21.28 -13.78 1.79
CA PRO A 403 22.01 -12.72 2.47
C PRO A 403 22.23 -11.43 1.66
N VAL A 404 22.51 -11.56 0.36
CA VAL A 404 22.69 -10.39 -0.52
C VAL A 404 21.36 -9.69 -0.85
N ALA A 405 20.24 -10.42 -0.86
CA ALA A 405 18.91 -9.86 -1.03
C ALA A 405 18.37 -9.19 0.25
N ILE A 406 18.84 -9.59 1.44
CA ILE A 406 18.50 -8.91 2.71
C ILE A 406 18.92 -7.43 2.66
N GLN A 407 20.12 -7.14 2.13
CA GLN A 407 20.58 -5.76 1.91
C GLN A 407 19.64 -4.97 0.97
N CYS A 408 19.10 -5.64 -0.05
CA CYS A 408 18.18 -5.00 -1.00
C CYS A 408 16.82 -4.75 -0.37
N LEU A 409 16.31 -5.69 0.44
CA LEU A 409 15.05 -5.56 1.15
C LEU A 409 15.10 -4.41 2.15
N ASP A 410 16.15 -4.35 2.98
CA ASP A 410 16.35 -3.26 3.96
C ASP A 410 16.34 -1.88 3.28
N LEU A 411 17.08 -1.73 2.18
CA LEU A 411 17.09 -0.49 1.41
C LEU A 411 15.73 -0.17 0.77
N ALA A 412 15.03 -1.17 0.24
CA ALA A 412 13.70 -0.98 -0.34
C ALA A 412 12.71 -0.47 0.72
N LEU A 413 12.73 -1.03 1.93
CA LEU A 413 11.89 -0.53 3.03
C LEU A 413 12.25 0.88 3.46
N GLY A 414 13.55 1.22 3.48
CA GLY A 414 13.99 2.59 3.69
C GLY A 414 13.40 3.57 2.67
N PHE A 415 13.31 3.19 1.39
CA PHE A 415 12.68 4.01 0.36
C PHE A 415 11.17 4.18 0.54
N LEU A 416 10.47 3.13 0.98
CA LEU A 416 9.03 3.19 1.21
C LEU A 416 8.71 4.10 2.39
N ASN A 417 9.46 3.98 3.50
CA ASN A 417 9.28 4.84 4.66
C ASN A 417 9.60 6.32 4.37
N LEU A 418 10.56 6.60 3.48
CA LEU A 418 10.90 7.97 3.06
C LEU A 418 9.87 8.60 2.12
N ALA A 419 9.04 7.79 1.43
CA ALA A 419 8.00 8.32 0.54
C ALA A 419 6.83 8.92 1.31
N ASP A 420 6.62 8.48 2.56
CA ASP A 420 5.59 8.99 3.46
C ASP A 420 6.02 10.27 4.21
N GLU A 421 7.30 10.66 4.15
CA GLU A 421 7.76 11.95 4.67
C GLU A 421 7.61 13.05 3.60
N PRO A 422 6.81 14.11 3.83
CA PRO A 422 6.69 15.20 2.88
C PRO A 422 8.06 15.87 2.67
N SER A 423 8.60 15.72 1.45
CA SER A 423 9.91 16.24 1.05
C SER A 423 9.99 17.77 1.18
N ASP A 424 10.61 18.23 2.27
CA ASP A 424 11.06 19.61 2.46
C ASP A 424 12.34 19.85 1.61
N ALA A 425 12.20 19.93 0.28
CA ALA A 425 13.32 20.21 -0.61
C ALA A 425 12.98 21.27 -1.67
N THR A 426 13.45 22.48 -1.37
CA THR A 426 13.74 23.56 -2.33
C THR A 426 14.42 23.03 -3.61
N GLU A 427 13.93 23.49 -4.76
CA GLU A 427 14.47 23.40 -6.12
C GLU A 427 15.90 22.83 -6.23
N TYR A 428 16.02 21.51 -6.29
CA TYR A 428 17.06 20.85 -7.06
C TYR A 428 16.43 20.26 -8.32
N PRO A 429 17.12 20.22 -9.47
CA PRO A 429 16.64 19.52 -10.66
C PRO A 429 16.53 18.03 -10.33
N SER A 430 15.34 17.64 -9.91
CA SER A 430 14.96 16.31 -9.48
C SER A 430 15.03 15.34 -10.65
N ASN A 431 15.96 14.38 -10.56
CA ASN A 431 15.91 13.10 -11.26
C ASN A 431 15.12 12.07 -10.42
N VAL A 432 14.14 12.49 -9.62
CA VAL A 432 13.25 11.57 -8.92
C VAL A 432 12.48 10.80 -9.99
N ILE A 433 12.71 9.49 -9.98
CA ILE A 433 12.01 8.50 -10.79
C ILE A 433 10.55 8.54 -10.35
N ALA A 434 9.74 9.30 -11.08
CA ALA A 434 8.31 9.15 -10.99
C ALA A 434 7.96 7.80 -11.63
N LEU A 435 7.67 6.80 -10.80
CA LEU A 435 6.97 5.58 -11.20
C LEU A 435 5.52 5.97 -11.57
N HIS A 436 5.34 6.67 -12.69
CA HIS A 436 4.02 7.03 -13.17
C HIS A 436 3.37 5.84 -13.87
N GLY A 437 2.22 5.40 -13.34
CA GLY A 437 1.21 4.68 -14.11
C GLY A 437 0.75 5.49 -15.34
N PRO A 438 0.20 4.84 -16.37
CA PRO A 438 -0.14 5.49 -17.64
C PRO A 438 -1.21 6.57 -17.45
N SER A 439 -0.79 7.84 -17.54
CA SER A 439 -1.71 8.98 -17.61
C SER A 439 -2.50 8.93 -18.92
N HIS A 440 -3.82 8.74 -18.84
CA HIS A 440 -4.75 8.94 -19.95
C HIS A 440 -4.87 10.43 -20.28
N THR A 441 -4.00 10.95 -21.14
CA THR A 441 -4.20 12.29 -21.72
C THR A 441 -5.27 12.22 -22.80
N GLY A 442 -6.42 12.86 -22.53
CA GLY A 442 -7.50 13.06 -23.48
C GLY A 442 -7.03 13.76 -24.76
N GLY A 443 -7.45 13.23 -25.91
CA GLY A 443 -7.16 13.81 -27.21
C GLY A 443 -7.92 15.13 -27.45
N PRO A 444 -7.38 16.05 -28.27
CA PRO A 444 -8.00 17.34 -28.52
C PRO A 444 -9.30 17.23 -29.32
N PRO A 445 -10.26 18.16 -29.13
CA PRO A 445 -11.53 18.13 -29.84
C PRO A 445 -11.31 18.38 -31.34
N LYS A 446 -11.82 17.46 -32.16
CA LYS A 446 -11.92 17.65 -33.61
C LYS A 446 -13.08 18.61 -33.88
N GLY A 447 -12.76 19.83 -34.25
CA GLY A 447 -13.71 20.77 -34.82
C GLY A 447 -14.19 20.32 -36.20
N ARG A 448 -15.51 20.35 -36.39
CA ARG A 448 -16.18 20.74 -37.63
C ARG A 448 -17.46 21.47 -37.30
#